data_AF-A0A6P0XRL8-F1
#
_entry.id   AF-A0A6P0XRL8-F1
#
_cell.length_a   1.000
_cell.length_b   1.000
_cell.length_c   1.000
_cell.angle_alpha   90.00
_cell.angle_beta   90.00
_cell.angle_gamma   90.00
#
_symmetry.space_group_name_H-M   'P 1'
#
loop_
_entity.id
_entity.type
_entity.pdbx_description
1 polymer ?
#
loop_
_entity_poly.entity_id
_entity_poly.type
_entity_poly.pdbx_seq_one_letter_code
_entity_poly.pdbx_strand_id
1 'polypeptide(L)'
;LFSKMYSFYESTCDKFGWWGSKYLTKRFFEQLHHDFRHRVLFVAGYSEEDHRLPVGMSFCITKGDRLYGRYWGSTYEIDCLHFDACYYAPIEWAIDHGINTFDPGAGGRHKKRRGFPATPNHSLHKFYHNRLSKIFLSYIEQVNEMEQLEMERINEDLPFRQSNS
;
A
#
# COMPACT_ATOMS: atom_id res chain seq x y z
N LEU A 1 -17.03 -6.84 -9.03
CA LEU A 1 -15.82 -6.71 -8.18
C LEU A 1 -15.57 -5.28 -7.70
N PHE A 2 -15.49 -4.24 -8.56
CA PHE A 2 -15.26 -2.84 -8.13
C PHE A 2 -16.24 -2.32 -7.07
N SER A 3 -17.55 -2.52 -7.25
CA SER A 3 -18.54 -2.13 -6.23
C SER A 3 -18.34 -2.88 -4.91
N LYS A 4 -17.87 -4.13 -4.96
CA LYS A 4 -17.61 -4.94 -3.76
C LYS A 4 -16.34 -4.46 -3.05
N MET A 5 -15.30 -4.09 -3.80
CA MET A 5 -14.10 -3.44 -3.26
C MET A 5 -14.44 -2.12 -2.57
N TYR A 6 -15.34 -1.31 -3.14
CA TYR A 6 -15.82 -0.10 -2.47
C TYR A 6 -16.48 -0.42 -1.12
N SER A 7 -17.36 -1.42 -1.05
CA SER A 7 -17.98 -1.84 0.22
C SER A 7 -16.95 -2.30 1.26
N PHE A 8 -15.90 -3.02 0.84
CA PHE A 8 -14.81 -3.42 1.73
C PHE A 8 -13.97 -2.25 2.23
N TYR A 9 -13.65 -1.32 1.33
CA TYR A 9 -12.97 -0.07 1.66
C TYR A 9 -13.77 0.76 2.67
N GLU A 10 -15.05 0.98 2.38
CA GLU A 10 -15.98 1.73 3.23
C GLU A 10 -16.07 1.11 4.63
N SER A 11 -16.36 -0.19 4.70
CA SER A 11 -16.45 -0.91 5.99
C SER A 11 -15.15 -0.84 6.78
N THR A 12 -14.00 -0.89 6.11
CA THR A 12 -12.69 -0.83 6.76
C THR A 12 -12.38 0.58 7.26
N CYS A 13 -12.73 1.62 6.50
CA CYS A 13 -12.61 3.00 6.95
C CYS A 13 -13.50 3.29 8.17
N ASP A 14 -14.73 2.76 8.20
CA ASP A 14 -15.67 2.99 9.29
C ASP A 14 -15.16 2.43 10.63
N LYS A 15 -14.34 1.35 10.60
CA LYS A 15 -13.68 0.80 11.80
C LYS A 15 -12.71 1.79 12.48
N PHE A 16 -12.20 2.79 11.76
CA PHE A 16 -11.29 3.80 12.30
C PHE A 16 -12.01 5.07 12.82
N GLY A 17 -13.36 5.07 12.83
CA GLY A 17 -14.19 6.12 13.43
C GLY A 17 -14.17 7.45 12.67
N TRP A 18 -14.49 8.57 13.36
CA TRP A 18 -14.52 9.93 12.77
C TRP A 18 -13.15 10.39 12.23
N TRP A 19 -12.07 9.76 12.67
CA TRP A 19 -10.70 9.99 12.19
C TRP A 19 -10.33 9.04 11.03
N GLY A 20 -11.18 8.05 10.75
CA GLY A 20 -11.13 7.13 9.63
C GLY A 20 -11.39 7.88 8.34
N SER A 21 -10.31 8.35 7.74
CA SER A 21 -10.41 9.33 6.68
C SER A 21 -10.82 8.67 5.35
N LYS A 22 -12.14 8.71 5.08
CA LYS A 22 -12.77 8.14 3.88
C LYS A 22 -12.61 9.08 2.69
N TYR A 23 -11.46 9.02 2.04
CA TYR A 23 -11.12 9.88 0.90
C TYR A 23 -11.70 9.41 -0.45
N LEU A 24 -11.96 8.11 -0.63
CA LEU A 24 -12.45 7.58 -1.90
C LEU A 24 -13.97 7.41 -1.89
N THR A 25 -14.61 7.86 -2.96
CA THR A 25 -16.07 7.78 -3.12
C THR A 25 -16.46 6.56 -3.92
N LYS A 26 -17.74 6.17 -3.86
CA LYS A 26 -18.28 5.14 -4.76
C LYS A 26 -18.03 5.48 -6.23
N ARG A 27 -18.22 6.75 -6.61
CA ARG A 27 -17.98 7.28 -7.95
C ARG A 27 -16.53 7.05 -8.41
N PHE A 28 -15.55 7.17 -7.51
CA PHE A 28 -14.15 6.87 -7.84
C PHE A 28 -14.00 5.41 -8.31
N PHE A 29 -14.59 4.43 -7.62
CA PHE A 29 -14.50 3.02 -8.02
C PHE A 29 -15.28 2.71 -9.31
N GLU A 30 -16.40 3.40 -9.54
CA GLU A 30 -17.16 3.32 -10.79
C GLU A 30 -16.33 3.83 -11.98
N GLN A 31 -15.69 4.99 -11.83
CA GLN A 31 -14.80 5.56 -12.86
C GLN A 31 -13.54 4.73 -13.04
N LEU A 32 -12.97 4.18 -11.96
CA LEU A 32 -11.80 3.32 -12.01
C LEU A 32 -12.04 2.08 -12.89
N HIS A 33 -13.24 1.49 -12.83
CA HIS A 33 -13.62 0.40 -13.72
C HIS A 33 -13.66 0.83 -15.19
N HIS A 34 -14.23 1.99 -15.48
CA HIS A 34 -14.41 2.45 -16.85
C HIS A 34 -13.09 2.89 -17.48
N ASP A 35 -12.30 3.68 -16.76
CA ASP A 35 -11.18 4.42 -17.32
C ASP A 35 -9.82 3.74 -17.04
N PHE A 36 -9.72 2.97 -15.96
CA PHE A 36 -8.44 2.49 -15.42
C PHE A 36 -8.38 0.99 -15.13
N ARG A 37 -9.41 0.19 -15.46
CA ARG A 37 -9.43 -1.26 -15.15
C ARG A 37 -8.21 -2.03 -15.66
N HIS A 38 -7.61 -1.58 -16.76
CA HIS A 38 -6.40 -2.19 -17.33
C HIS A 38 -5.16 -2.07 -16.44
N ARG A 39 -5.20 -1.22 -15.41
CA ARG A 39 -4.15 -1.06 -14.40
C ARG A 39 -4.53 -1.60 -13.03
N VAL A 40 -5.73 -2.15 -12.88
CA VAL A 40 -6.23 -2.54 -11.57
C VAL A 40 -6.00 -4.03 -11.38
N LEU A 41 -5.37 -4.38 -10.28
CA LEU A 41 -5.34 -5.74 -9.76
C LEU A 41 -6.18 -5.79 -8.49
N PHE A 42 -7.13 -6.71 -8.46
CA PHE A 42 -7.80 -7.11 -7.23
C PHE A 42 -7.37 -8.52 -6.88
N VAL A 43 -6.92 -8.71 -5.65
CA VAL A 43 -6.75 -10.04 -5.05
C VAL A 43 -7.90 -10.26 -4.09
N ALA A 44 -8.63 -11.35 -4.28
CA ALA A 44 -9.88 -11.63 -3.58
C ALA A 44 -9.79 -12.98 -2.86
N GLY A 45 -10.07 -12.98 -1.56
CA GLY A 45 -10.25 -14.20 -0.79
C GLY A 45 -11.70 -14.66 -0.83
N TYR A 46 -11.92 -15.97 -0.96
CA TYR A 46 -13.24 -16.61 -1.00
C TYR A 46 -13.37 -17.62 0.14
N SER A 47 -14.60 -17.85 0.62
CA SER A 47 -14.89 -18.93 1.57
C SER A 47 -14.92 -20.26 0.82
N GLU A 48 -14.52 -21.36 1.47
CA GLU A 48 -14.69 -22.73 0.92
C GLU A 48 -16.17 -23.12 0.77
N GLU A 49 -17.05 -22.55 1.59
CA GLU A 49 -18.49 -22.85 1.57
C GLU A 49 -19.25 -22.05 0.50
N ASP A 50 -18.78 -20.84 0.18
CA ASP A 50 -19.38 -19.98 -0.86
C ASP A 50 -18.32 -19.23 -1.67
N HIS A 51 -18.16 -19.68 -2.92
CA HIS A 51 -17.22 -19.12 -3.89
C HIS A 51 -17.82 -18.00 -4.74
N ARG A 52 -19.10 -17.64 -4.55
CA ARG A 52 -19.78 -16.63 -5.38
C ARG A 52 -19.34 -15.21 -5.04
N LEU A 53 -19.09 -14.95 -3.75
CA LEU A 53 -18.74 -13.63 -3.26
C LEU A 53 -17.45 -13.69 -2.46
N PRO A 54 -16.53 -12.72 -2.68
CA PRO A 54 -15.32 -12.65 -1.86
C PRO A 54 -15.67 -12.26 -0.42
N VAL A 55 -14.88 -12.78 0.52
CA VAL A 55 -14.93 -12.43 1.95
C VAL A 55 -14.03 -11.25 2.28
N GLY A 56 -12.99 -11.01 1.47
CA GLY A 56 -12.11 -9.85 1.55
C GLY A 56 -11.36 -9.61 0.24
N MET A 57 -10.91 -8.37 0.02
CA MET A 57 -10.20 -7.98 -1.19
C MET A 57 -9.11 -6.95 -0.92
N SER A 58 -7.98 -7.09 -1.61
CA SER A 58 -6.97 -6.05 -1.75
C SER A 58 -7.07 -5.37 -3.11
N PHE A 59 -6.68 -4.10 -3.14
CA PHE A 59 -6.65 -3.26 -4.32
C PHE A 59 -5.22 -2.80 -4.58
N CYS A 60 -4.69 -3.20 -5.73
CA CYS A 60 -3.41 -2.77 -6.25
C CYS A 60 -3.55 -2.06 -7.61
N ILE A 61 -2.57 -1.20 -7.93
CA ILE A 61 -2.46 -0.51 -9.22
C ILE A 61 -1.12 -0.87 -9.87
N THR A 62 -1.13 -1.15 -11.17
CA THR A 62 0.06 -1.40 -11.98
C THR A 62 0.45 -0.18 -12.79
N LYS A 63 1.76 0.02 -12.98
CA LYS A 63 2.31 1.03 -13.89
C LYS A 63 3.73 0.63 -14.29
N GLY A 64 3.92 0.30 -15.58
CA GLY A 64 5.20 -0.22 -16.06
C GLY A 64 5.54 -1.53 -15.35
N ASP A 65 6.75 -1.62 -14.83
CA ASP A 65 7.26 -2.76 -14.06
C ASP A 65 6.99 -2.66 -12.55
N ARG A 66 5.99 -1.87 -12.15
CA ARG A 66 5.69 -1.56 -10.74
C ARG A 66 4.25 -1.91 -10.39
N LEU A 67 4.10 -2.54 -9.23
CA LEU A 67 2.83 -2.79 -8.56
C LEU A 67 2.76 -1.96 -7.29
N TYR A 68 1.57 -1.42 -7.00
CA TYR A 68 1.35 -0.60 -5.82
C TYR A 68 0.10 -1.02 -5.06
N GLY A 69 0.24 -1.47 -3.82
CA GLY A 69 -0.86 -1.70 -2.89
C GLY A 69 -1.51 -0.38 -2.47
N ARG A 70 -2.85 -0.37 -2.38
CA ARG A 70 -3.63 0.83 -2.04
C ARG A 70 -4.55 0.61 -0.86
N TYR A 71 -5.48 -0.32 -1.00
CA TYR A 71 -6.51 -0.54 0.02
C TYR A 71 -6.76 -2.01 0.24
N TRP A 72 -7.26 -2.31 1.44
CA TRP A 72 -7.67 -3.63 1.88
C TRP A 72 -9.02 -3.48 2.57
N GLY A 73 -9.85 -4.51 2.47
CA GLY A 73 -10.94 -4.68 3.42
C GLY A 73 -11.54 -6.08 3.37
N SER A 74 -12.23 -6.43 4.44
CA SER A 74 -12.87 -7.72 4.62
C SER A 74 -14.18 -7.55 5.39
N THR A 75 -15.15 -8.42 5.12
CA THR A 75 -16.40 -8.50 5.89
C THR A 75 -16.17 -9.18 7.24
N TYR A 76 -15.22 -10.12 7.29
CA TYR A 76 -14.93 -10.93 8.46
C TYR A 76 -13.49 -10.75 8.91
N GLU A 77 -13.24 -10.93 10.21
CA GLU A 77 -11.87 -11.06 10.73
C GLU A 77 -11.45 -12.51 10.55
N ILE A 78 -10.60 -12.74 9.54
CA ILE A 78 -10.08 -14.05 9.18
C ILE A 78 -8.57 -13.98 9.39
N ASP A 79 -8.05 -14.90 10.20
CA ASP A 79 -6.64 -14.98 10.50
C ASP A 79 -5.82 -15.11 9.22
N CYS A 80 -4.73 -14.34 9.16
CA CYS A 80 -3.78 -14.30 8.05
C CYS A 80 -4.32 -13.86 6.67
N LEU A 81 -5.62 -13.71 6.46
CA LEU A 81 -6.19 -13.33 5.16
C LEU A 81 -5.64 -11.98 4.64
N HIS A 82 -5.50 -11.00 5.53
CA HIS A 82 -4.86 -9.72 5.16
C HIS A 82 -3.43 -9.92 4.65
N PHE A 83 -2.68 -10.85 5.23
CA PHE A 83 -1.29 -11.05 4.81
C PHE A 83 -1.19 -11.72 3.46
N ASP A 84 -2.04 -12.72 3.23
CA ASP A 84 -2.11 -13.43 1.96
C ASP A 84 -2.52 -12.48 0.83
N ALA A 85 -3.66 -11.81 0.99
CA ALA A 85 -4.23 -10.98 -0.06
C ALA A 85 -3.49 -9.66 -0.31
N CYS A 86 -2.79 -9.09 0.68
CA CYS A 86 -2.08 -7.82 0.53
C CYS A 86 -0.58 -7.95 0.26
N TYR A 87 0.02 -9.12 0.50
CA TYR A 87 1.45 -9.32 0.31
C TYR A 87 1.75 -10.54 -0.55
N TYR A 88 1.44 -11.75 -0.10
CA TYR A 88 1.93 -12.96 -0.77
C TYR A 88 1.34 -13.16 -2.16
N ALA A 89 0.01 -13.13 -2.30
CA ALA A 89 -0.63 -13.28 -3.59
C ALA A 89 -0.31 -12.13 -4.57
N PRO A 90 -0.28 -10.83 -4.15
CA PRO A 90 0.23 -9.76 -5.02
C PRO A 90 1.70 -9.93 -5.43
N ILE A 91 2.58 -10.43 -4.56
CA ILE A 91 4.00 -10.69 -4.88
C ILE A 91 4.11 -11.80 -5.92
N GLU A 92 3.40 -12.91 -5.72
CA GLU A 92 3.38 -14.03 -6.68
C GLU A 92 2.88 -13.56 -8.05
N TRP A 93 1.75 -12.84 -8.07
CA TRP A 93 1.23 -12.23 -9.28
C TRP A 93 2.25 -11.29 -9.94
N ALA A 94 2.95 -10.46 -9.16
CA ALA A 94 3.96 -9.55 -9.66
C ALA A 94 5.11 -10.30 -10.37
N ILE A 95 5.61 -11.36 -9.75
CA ILE A 95 6.68 -12.21 -10.32
C ILE A 95 6.24 -12.81 -11.66
N ASP A 96 5.04 -13.38 -11.71
CA ASP A 96 4.50 -14.02 -12.92
C ASP A 96 4.27 -13.04 -14.08
N HIS A 97 4.09 -11.75 -13.77
CA HIS A 97 3.81 -10.70 -14.75
C HIS A 97 5.02 -9.80 -15.04
N GLY A 98 6.22 -10.18 -14.58
CA GLY A 98 7.45 -9.42 -14.84
C GLY A 98 7.49 -8.05 -14.16
N ILE A 99 6.76 -7.89 -13.06
CA ILE A 99 6.84 -6.70 -12.21
C ILE A 99 8.07 -6.82 -11.32
N ASN A 100 8.95 -5.81 -11.38
CA ASN A 100 10.21 -5.81 -10.64
C ASN A 100 10.10 -5.14 -9.28
N THR A 101 9.07 -4.32 -9.05
CA THR A 101 8.93 -3.58 -7.79
C THR A 101 7.50 -3.62 -7.30
N PHE A 102 7.33 -4.04 -6.04
CA PHE A 102 6.07 -3.97 -5.34
C PHE A 102 6.17 -3.05 -4.13
N ASP A 103 5.38 -1.98 -4.14
CA ASP A 103 5.20 -1.07 -3.00
C ASP A 103 3.88 -1.42 -2.30
N PRO A 104 3.91 -1.98 -1.07
CA PRO A 104 2.70 -2.38 -0.35
C PRO A 104 2.00 -1.21 0.35
N GLY A 105 2.32 0.04 -0.03
CA GLY A 105 1.76 1.27 0.53
C GLY A 105 2.39 1.68 1.86
N ALA A 106 1.77 2.65 2.53
CA ALA A 106 2.24 3.16 3.82
C ALA A 106 1.90 2.21 4.99
N GLY A 107 2.71 2.23 6.05
CA GLY A 107 2.35 1.71 7.37
C GLY A 107 2.96 0.38 7.81
N GLY A 108 3.23 0.28 9.12
CA GLY A 108 3.36 -0.97 9.88
C GLY A 108 4.76 -1.55 10.02
N ARG A 109 5.20 -1.76 11.28
CA ARG A 109 6.45 -2.46 11.63
C ARG A 109 6.53 -3.88 11.05
N HIS A 110 5.38 -4.48 10.70
CA HIS A 110 5.25 -5.83 10.19
C HIS A 110 5.73 -6.02 8.75
N LYS A 111 5.95 -4.95 7.98
CA LYS A 111 6.47 -5.00 6.61
C LYS A 111 7.94 -5.44 6.56
N LYS A 112 8.73 -5.02 7.55
CA LYS A 112 10.15 -5.40 7.66
C LYS A 112 10.34 -6.92 7.65
N ARG A 113 9.59 -7.64 8.49
CA ARG A 113 9.63 -9.11 8.60
C ARG A 113 9.19 -9.84 7.34
N ARG A 114 8.61 -9.14 6.37
CA ARG A 114 8.11 -9.69 5.09
C ARG A 114 9.01 -9.30 3.92
N GLY A 115 10.21 -8.78 4.18
CA GLY A 115 11.19 -8.46 3.15
C GLY A 115 10.92 -7.14 2.42
N PHE A 116 10.19 -6.20 3.02
CA PHE A 116 10.05 -4.85 2.47
C PHE A 116 11.07 -3.91 3.13
N PRO A 117 12.19 -3.58 2.47
CA PRO A 117 13.15 -2.62 2.99
C PRO A 117 12.55 -1.21 3.02
N ALA A 118 12.93 -0.43 4.02
CA ALA A 118 12.70 1.02 3.99
C ALA A 118 13.49 1.62 2.83
N THR A 119 12.79 2.33 1.96
CA THR A 119 13.33 2.91 0.73
C THR A 119 12.94 4.39 0.72
N PRO A 120 13.85 5.30 0.32
CA PRO A 120 13.52 6.72 0.34
C PRO A 120 12.46 7.02 -0.70
N ASN A 121 11.60 7.99 -0.39
CA ASN A 121 10.65 8.54 -1.34
C ASN A 121 10.79 10.06 -1.36
N HIS A 122 10.69 10.66 -2.55
CA HIS A 122 11.00 12.07 -2.75
C HIS A 122 9.73 12.85 -3.05
N SER A 123 9.65 14.07 -2.52
CA SER A 123 8.57 15.00 -2.77
C SER A 123 9.12 16.36 -3.20
N LEU A 124 8.46 17.00 -4.16
CA LEU A 124 8.82 18.33 -4.63
C LEU A 124 7.83 19.33 -4.07
N HIS A 125 8.36 20.36 -3.42
CA HIS A 125 7.56 21.39 -2.75
C HIS A 125 7.83 22.75 -3.37
N LYS A 126 6.77 23.46 -3.76
CA LYS A 126 6.84 24.86 -4.18
C LYS A 126 6.23 25.74 -3.11
N PHE A 127 7.04 26.60 -2.50
CA PHE A 127 6.58 27.53 -1.49
C PHE A 127 6.21 28.86 -2.11
N TYR A 128 4.97 29.29 -1.90
CA TYR A 128 4.50 30.62 -2.34
C TYR A 128 4.72 31.70 -1.28
N HIS A 129 4.88 31.31 -0.01
CA HIS A 129 5.03 32.24 1.10
C HIS A 129 6.47 32.20 1.63
N ASN A 130 7.17 33.33 1.57
CA ASN A 130 8.60 33.43 1.91
C ASN A 130 8.92 32.95 3.33
N ARG A 131 8.02 33.20 4.31
CA ARG A 131 8.21 32.73 5.69
C ARG A 131 8.28 31.21 5.78
N LEU A 132 7.38 30.51 5.10
CA LEU A 132 7.36 29.04 5.09
C LEU A 132 8.60 28.49 4.38
N SER A 133 8.99 29.10 3.26
CA SER A 133 10.20 28.70 2.54
C SER A 133 11.44 28.81 3.42
N LYS A 134 11.59 29.90 4.19
CA LYS A 134 12.73 30.06 5.11
C LYS A 134 12.76 28.97 6.17
N ILE A 135 11.62 28.69 6.82
CA ILE A 135 11.53 27.64 7.83
C ILE A 135 11.92 26.30 7.20
N PHE A 136 11.33 25.92 6.07
CA PHE A 136 11.56 24.62 5.45
C PHE A 136 13.03 24.46 5.03
N LEU A 137 13.60 25.46 4.36
CA LEU A 137 14.99 25.42 3.90
C LEU A 137 16.01 25.40 5.07
N SER A 138 15.66 25.94 6.23
CA SER A 138 16.52 25.88 7.42
C SER A 138 16.62 24.49 8.04
N TYR A 139 15.65 23.60 7.81
CA TYR A 139 15.60 22.30 8.48
C TYR A 139 15.61 21.09 7.53
N ILE A 140 15.31 21.27 6.24
CA ILE A 140 15.09 20.15 5.32
C ILE A 140 16.31 19.24 5.17
N GLU A 141 17.52 19.79 5.17
CA GLU A 141 18.75 18.98 5.10
C GLU A 141 18.90 18.09 6.34
N GLN A 142 18.74 18.68 7.53
CA GLN A 142 18.80 17.93 8.80
C GLN A 142 17.72 16.86 8.90
N VAL A 143 16.50 17.17 8.44
CA VAL A 143 15.40 16.20 8.40
C VAL A 143 15.73 15.06 7.44
N ASN A 144 16.25 15.34 6.25
CA ASN A 144 16.65 14.31 5.29
C ASN A 144 17.74 13.38 5.86
N GLU A 145 18.74 13.94 6.54
CA GLU A 145 19.78 13.15 7.22
C GLU A 145 19.19 12.26 8.32
N MET A 146 18.29 12.79 9.15
CA MET A 146 17.63 12.02 10.21
C MET A 146 16.78 10.87 9.65
N GLU A 147 16.00 11.11 8.59
CA GLU A 147 15.20 10.08 7.93
C GLU A 147 16.08 9.00 7.29
N GLN A 148 17.22 9.39 6.70
CA GLN A 148 18.14 8.42 6.11
C GLN A 148 18.79 7.52 7.17
N LEU A 149 19.22 8.07 8.30
CA LEU A 149 19.73 7.28 9.43
C LEU A 149 18.67 6.33 10.01
N GLU A 150 17.42 6.79 10.09
CA GLU A 150 16.32 5.94 10.56
C GLU A 150 16.04 4.79 9.58
N MET A 151 16.07 5.06 8.28
CA MET A 151 15.95 4.02 7.25
C MET A 151 17.07 2.98 7.33
N GLU A 152 18.32 3.41 7.52
CA GLU A 152 19.47 2.51 7.69
C GLU A 152 19.26 1.57 8.88
N ARG A 153 18.92 2.13 10.06
CA ARG A 153 18.57 1.33 11.25
C ARG A 153 17.41 0.39 11.01
N ILE A 154 16.37 0.84 10.31
CA ILE A 154 15.23 -0.01 9.97
C ILE A 154 15.67 -1.23 9.15
N ASN A 155 16.62 -1.02 8.24
CA ASN A 155 17.09 -2.02 7.30
C ASN A 155 18.13 -2.99 7.87
N GLU A 156 18.85 -2.60 8.93
CA GLU A 156 19.75 -3.50 9.68
C GLU A 156 19.00 -4.73 10.25
N ASP A 157 17.73 -4.56 10.63
CA ASP A 157 16.88 -5.60 11.20
C ASP A 157 16.15 -6.46 10.15
N LEU A 158 16.45 -6.32 8.86
CA LEU A 158 15.75 -7.07 7.82
C LEU A 158 16.10 -8.56 7.85
N PRO A 159 15.14 -9.46 7.60
CA PRO A 159 15.36 -10.91 7.63
C PRO A 159 16.09 -11.42 6.38
N PHE A 160 16.88 -10.58 5.71
CA PHE A 160 17.66 -10.99 4.54
C PHE A 160 18.99 -11.59 4.98
N ARG A 161 19.38 -12.67 4.30
CA ARG A 161 20.71 -13.24 4.45
C ARG A 161 21.72 -12.19 4.00
N GLN A 162 22.57 -11.71 4.90
CA GLN A 162 23.73 -10.93 4.50
C GLN A 162 24.59 -11.84 3.61
N SER A 163 24.66 -11.50 2.33
CA SER A 163 25.57 -12.14 1.40
C SER A 163 26.98 -11.75 1.81
N ASN A 164 27.58 -12.54 2.70
CA ASN A 164 29.04 -12.56 2.84
C ASN A 164 29.60 -12.90 1.46
N SER A 165 30.37 -11.95 0.92
CA SER A 165 31.14 -12.08 -0.32
C SER A 165 32.10 -13.25 -0.27
#